data_AF-A0A9X1VXV9-F1
#
_entry.id   AF-A0A9X1VXV9-F1
#
_cell.length_a   1.000
_cell.length_b   1.000
_cell.length_c   1.000
_cell.angle_alpha   90.00
_cell.angle_beta   90.00
_cell.angle_gamma   90.00
#
_symmetry.space_group_name_H-M   'P 1'
#
loop_
_entity.id
_entity.type
_entity.pdbx_description
1 polymer ?
#
loop_
_entity_poly.entity_id
_entity_poly.type
_entity_poly.pdbx_seq_one_letter_code
_entity_poly.pdbx_strand_id
1 'polypeptide(L)'
;MLQTMDLLAKALNEHPAPYWHAQLHLSRNALHNAKIRGHISPAIAGALAEKLGEDVDKWIVIAALESEKASACKERMLKRIKKLTSL
;
A
#
# COMPACT_ATOMS: atom_id res chain seq x y z
N MET A 1 -10.66 -6.40 -4.38
CA MET A 1 -10.37 -5.14 -3.67
C MET A 1 -8.92 -4.85 -3.98
N LEU A 2 -8.57 -3.61 -4.31
CA LEU A 2 -7.16 -3.25 -4.50
C LEU A 2 -6.38 -3.64 -3.26
N GLN A 3 -5.22 -4.29 -3.43
CA GLN A 3 -4.35 -4.66 -2.32
C GLN A 3 -3.04 -3.88 -2.40
N THR A 4 -2.44 -3.53 -1.26
CA THR A 4 -1.17 -2.77 -1.30
C THR A 4 -0.01 -3.56 -1.90
N MET A 5 -0.10 -4.88 -1.89
CA MET A 5 0.87 -5.74 -2.58
C MET A 5 0.78 -5.62 -4.11
N ASP A 6 -0.39 -5.28 -4.66
CA ASP A 6 -0.54 -4.99 -6.10
C ASP A 6 0.16 -3.67 -6.44
N LEU A 7 0.04 -2.65 -5.58
CA LEU A 7 0.77 -1.39 -5.73
C LEU A 7 2.29 -1.62 -5.68
N LEU A 8 2.75 -2.43 -4.72
CA LEU A 8 4.16 -2.79 -4.63
C LEU A 8 4.63 -3.58 -5.86
N ALA A 9 3.82 -4.52 -6.36
CA ALA A 9 4.14 -5.26 -7.57
C ALA A 9 4.24 -4.33 -8.79
N LYS A 10 3.30 -3.38 -8.95
CA LYS A 10 3.34 -2.35 -9.99
C LYS A 10 4.62 -1.52 -9.90
N ALA A 11 4.97 -1.03 -8.72
CA ALA A 11 6.21 -0.29 -8.49
C ALA A 11 7.44 -1.12 -8.91
N LEU A 12 7.48 -2.39 -8.53
CA LEU A 12 8.60 -3.29 -8.83
C LEU A 12 8.71 -3.67 -10.32
N ASN A 13 7.64 -3.53 -11.08
CA ASN A 13 7.68 -3.70 -12.54
C ASN A 13 8.30 -2.48 -13.25
N GLU A 14 8.13 -1.27 -12.72
CA GLU A 14 8.75 -0.04 -13.27
C GLU A 14 10.23 0.08 -12.88
N HIS A 15 10.55 -0.17 -11.61
CA HIS A 15 11.91 -0.08 -11.09
C HIS A 15 12.20 -1.12 -10.01
N PRO A 16 13.45 -1.61 -9.88
CA PRO A 16 13.78 -2.65 -8.91
C PRO A 16 13.77 -2.13 -7.46
N ALA A 17 13.67 -3.02 -6.48
CA ALA A 17 13.58 -2.66 -5.05
C ALA A 17 14.68 -1.69 -4.54
N PRO A 18 15.97 -1.79 -4.96
CA PRO A 18 17.00 -0.84 -4.55
C PRO A 18 16.72 0.60 -4.97
N TYR A 19 16.10 0.80 -6.15
CA TYR A 19 15.69 2.12 -6.61
C TYR A 19 14.66 2.72 -5.65
N TRP A 20 13.63 1.95 -5.30
CA TRP A 20 12.59 2.41 -4.36
C TRP A 20 13.11 2.62 -2.94
N HIS A 21 14.06 1.81 -2.47
CA HIS A 21 14.72 2.08 -1.19
C HIS A 21 15.42 3.44 -1.18
N ALA A 22 16.12 3.79 -2.26
CA ALA A 22 16.78 5.09 -2.37
C ALA A 22 15.78 6.25 -2.52
N GLN A 23 14.81 6.10 -3.43
CA GLN A 23 13.80 7.14 -3.72
C GLN A 23 12.91 7.46 -2.53
N LEU A 24 12.56 6.46 -1.73
CA LEU A 24 11.64 6.60 -0.59
C LEU A 24 12.39 6.69 0.74
N HIS A 25 13.73 6.79 0.72
CA HIS A 25 14.58 6.83 1.90
C HIS A 25 14.30 5.69 2.92
N LEU A 26 14.06 4.49 2.40
CA LEU A 26 13.74 3.32 3.22
C LEU A 26 14.99 2.53 3.60
N SER A 27 14.92 1.86 4.75
CA SER A 27 15.92 0.83 5.07
C SER A 27 15.92 -0.29 4.02
N ARG A 28 17.07 -0.93 3.80
CA ARG A 28 17.23 -2.01 2.80
C ARG A 28 16.30 -3.20 3.00
N ASN A 29 15.76 -3.38 4.21
CA ASN A 29 14.87 -4.48 4.54
C ASN A 29 13.39 -4.08 4.53
N ALA A 30 13.05 -2.80 4.32
CA ALA A 30 11.68 -2.31 4.46
C ALA A 30 10.70 -3.03 3.52
N LEU A 31 11.03 -3.11 2.22
CA LEU A 31 10.18 -3.77 1.23
C LEU A 31 10.20 -5.29 1.38
N HIS A 32 11.33 -5.87 1.82
CA HIS A 32 11.42 -7.30 2.12
C HIS A 32 10.49 -7.68 3.28
N ASN A 33 10.53 -6.94 4.38
CA ASN A 33 9.67 -7.15 5.54
C ASN A 33 8.19 -6.95 5.18
N ALA A 34 7.88 -5.99 4.31
CA ALA A 34 6.51 -5.79 3.82
C ALA A 34 5.99 -6.99 3.02
N LYS A 35 6.82 -7.58 2.14
CA LYS A 35 6.49 -8.82 1.42
C LYS A 35 6.21 -9.98 2.37
N ILE A 36 7.05 -10.17 3.39
CA ILE A 36 6.84 -11.22 4.41
C ILE A 36 5.50 -11.01 5.14
N ARG A 37 5.16 -9.76 5.48
CA ARG A 37 3.90 -9.42 6.14
C ARG A 37 2.68 -9.42 5.20
N GLY A 38 2.87 -9.51 3.88
CA GLY A 38 1.80 -9.47 2.90
C GLY A 38 1.09 -8.13 2.73
N HIS A 39 1.66 -7.03 3.23
CA HIS A 39 1.14 -5.66 3.07
C HIS A 39 2.25 -4.63 3.34
N ILE A 40 2.12 -3.43 2.75
CA ILE A 40 3.00 -2.28 3.04
C ILE A 40 2.33 -1.33 4.05
N SER A 41 3.12 -0.52 4.75
CA SER A 41 2.57 0.48 5.69
C SER A 41 1.88 1.63 4.94
N PRO A 42 0.96 2.38 5.60
CA PRO A 42 0.31 3.53 4.97
C PRO A 42 1.29 4.57 4.41
N ALA A 43 2.40 4.83 5.11
CA ALA A 43 3.43 5.75 4.64
C ALA A 43 4.10 5.26 3.34
N ILE A 44 4.44 3.98 3.26
CA ILE A 44 5.05 3.40 2.05
C ILE A 44 4.03 3.37 0.90
N ALA A 45 2.77 3.05 1.19
CA ALA A 45 1.70 3.05 0.20
C ALA A 45 1.47 4.44 -0.41
N GLY A 46 1.35 5.48 0.42
CA GLY A 46 1.19 6.85 -0.04
C GLY A 46 2.38 7.33 -0.87
N ALA A 47 3.61 7.05 -0.41
CA ALA A 47 4.81 7.46 -1.12
C ALA A 47 4.99 6.74 -2.46
N LEU A 48 4.64 5.46 -2.56
CA LEU A 48 4.62 4.75 -3.84
C LEU A 48 3.52 5.29 -4.77
N ALA A 49 2.32 5.52 -4.24
CA ALA A 49 1.21 6.05 -5.01
C ALA A 49 1.56 7.42 -5.62
N GLU A 50 2.19 8.30 -4.85
CA GLU A 50 2.67 9.61 -5.34
C GLU A 50 3.62 9.45 -6.53
N LYS A 51 4.61 8.54 -6.43
CA LYS A 51 5.58 8.31 -7.52
C LYS A 51 4.99 7.62 -8.74
N LEU A 52 3.94 6.82 -8.57
CA LEU A 52 3.24 6.12 -9.64
C LEU A 52 2.09 6.93 -10.26
N GLY A 53 1.87 8.17 -9.80
CA GLY A 53 0.77 9.03 -10.27
C GLY A 53 -0.62 8.50 -9.88
N GLU A 54 -0.71 7.74 -8.78
CA GLU A 54 -1.96 7.23 -8.23
C GLU A 54 -2.50 8.11 -7.10
N ASP A 55 -3.75 7.86 -6.70
CA ASP A 55 -4.40 8.55 -5.59
C ASP A 55 -3.75 8.17 -4.25
N VAL A 56 -2.97 9.11 -3.70
CA VAL A 56 -2.21 8.97 -2.45
C VAL A 56 -3.12 8.66 -1.26
N ASP A 57 -4.19 9.43 -1.09
CA ASP A 57 -5.11 9.28 0.06
C ASP A 57 -5.80 7.93 0.02
N LYS A 58 -6.25 7.50 -1.16
CA LYS A 58 -6.85 6.18 -1.36
C LYS A 58 -5.91 5.06 -0.93
N TRP A 59 -4.65 5.10 -1.33
CA TRP A 59 -3.68 4.05 -1.01
C TRP A 59 -3.27 4.05 0.47
N ILE A 60 -3.17 5.22 1.11
CA ILE A 60 -2.97 5.33 2.56
C ILE A 60 -4.11 4.64 3.31
N VAL A 61 -5.37 4.91 2.92
CA VAL A 61 -6.53 4.34 3.63
C VAL A 61 -6.64 2.82 3.39
N ILE A 62 -6.38 2.34 2.17
CA ILE A 62 -6.34 0.88 1.89
C ILE A 62 -5.30 0.20 2.79
N ALA A 63 -4.08 0.73 2.83
CA ALA A 63 -2.99 0.18 3.65
C ALA A 63 -3.34 0.17 5.15
N ALA A 64 -3.97 1.24 5.65
CA ALA A 64 -4.40 1.32 7.03
C ALA A 64 -5.40 0.20 7.35
N LEU A 65 -6.44 0.03 6.53
CA LEU A 65 -7.42 -1.03 6.73
C LEU A 65 -6.83 -2.44 6.56
N GLU A 66 -5.84 -2.64 5.70
CA GLU A 66 -5.16 -3.94 5.58
C GLU A 66 -4.44 -4.32 6.87
N SER A 67 -3.73 -3.37 7.49
CA SER A 67 -3.00 -3.59 8.75
C SER A 67 -3.88 -3.74 10.00
N GLU A 68 -5.14 -3.28 9.92
CA GLU A 68 -6.08 -3.36 11.04
C GLU A 68 -6.47 -4.79 11.42
N LYS A 69 -6.67 -5.04 12.71
CA LYS A 69 -7.16 -6.35 13.18
C LYS A 69 -8.60 -6.57 12.71
N ALA A 70 -8.97 -7.85 12.54
CA ALA A 70 -10.33 -8.23 12.21
C ALA A 70 -11.30 -7.71 13.28
N SER A 71 -12.31 -6.96 12.86
CA SER A 71 -13.34 -6.39 13.73
C SER A 71 -14.56 -5.99 12.90
N ALA A 72 -15.73 -5.89 13.54
CA ALA A 72 -16.93 -5.35 12.90
C ALA A 72 -16.72 -3.91 12.40
N CYS A 73 -15.84 -3.14 13.04
CA CYS A 73 -15.44 -1.81 12.59
C CYS A 73 -14.70 -1.87 11.25
N LYS A 74 -13.67 -2.74 11.15
CA LYS A 74 -12.91 -2.96 9.91
C LYS A 74 -13.83 -3.40 8.77
N GLU A 75 -14.72 -4.36 9.00
CA GLU A 75 -15.67 -4.81 7.97
C GLU A 75 -16.57 -3.69 7.45
N ARG A 76 -17.10 -2.84 8.35
CA ARG A 76 -17.91 -1.69 7.96
C ARG A 76 -17.10 -0.68 7.13
N MET A 77 -15.85 -0.42 7.51
CA MET A 77 -14.96 0.49 6.76
C MET A 77 -14.57 -0.09 5.40
N LEU A 78 -14.26 -1.38 5.31
CA LEU A 78 -13.97 -2.06 4.04
C LEU A 78 -15.14 -1.95 3.06
N LYS A 79 -16.39 -2.10 3.52
CA LYS A 79 -17.59 -1.87 2.69
C LYS A 79 -17.68 -0.43 2.19
N ARG A 80 -17.35 0.55 3.05
CA ARG A 80 -17.36 1.98 2.69
C ARG A 80 -16.31 2.31 1.63
N ILE A 81 -15.10 1.78 1.79
CA ILE A 81 -14.00 2.00 0.83
C ILE A 81 -14.28 1.31 -0.49
N LYS A 82 -14.76 0.07 -0.47
CA LYS A 82 -15.11 -0.64 -1.71
C LYS A 82 -16.01 0.23 -2.59
N LYS A 83 -17.03 0.88 -2.00
CA LYS A 83 -17.91 1.81 -2.72
C LYS A 83 -17.20 3.05 -3.28
N LEU A 84 -16.18 3.58 -2.59
CA LEU A 84 -15.39 4.74 -3.05
C LEU A 84 -14.42 4.37 -4.17
N THR A 85 -13.89 3.15 -4.15
CA THR A 85 -12.87 2.68 -5.09
C THR A 85 -13.44 1.97 -6.32
N SER A 86 -14.75 1.78 -6.39
CA SER A 86 -15.47 1.06 -7.47
C SER A 86 -15.82 1.94 -8.69
N LEU A 87 -15.02 2.97 -8.98
CA LEU A 87 -15.11 3.77 -10.20
C LEU A 87 -14.15 3.24 -11.26
#